data_AF-R6NQG2-F1
#
_entry.id   AF-R6NQG2-F1
#
_cell.length_a   1.000
_cell.length_b   1.000
_cell.length_c   1.000
_cell.angle_alpha   90.00
_cell.angle_beta   90.00
_cell.angle_gamma   90.00
#
_symmetry.space_group_name_H-M   'P 1'
#
loop_
_entity.id
_entity.type
_entity.pdbx_description
1 polymer ?
#
loop_
_entity_poly.entity_id
_entity_poly.type
_entity_poly.pdbx_seq_one_letter_code
_entity_poly.pdbx_strand_id
1 'polypeptide(L)'
;MKLLRVFLLLSAMMVFVACSNESDDYSYTGALPIPQNLAYELIKQQLGDKQLNGIDIYVSIDMLSAKTKVVIMGSEDIISPDCDSWLFFVDEMPLIANWGHPCKYIFVDETGNVFVYERTMFPTEPSMEKMNLLNRADVWDGYDEK
;
A
#
# COMPACT_ATOMS: atom_id res chain seq x y z
N MET A 1 -63.65 31.22 24.34
CA MET A 1 -62.39 31.59 25.06
C MET A 1 -61.49 30.37 24.97
N LYS A 2 -60.23 30.36 24.54
CA LYS A 2 -59.23 31.38 24.17
C LYS A 2 -58.15 30.62 23.35
N LEU A 3 -57.63 31.29 22.32
CA LEU A 3 -56.24 31.31 21.80
C LEU A 3 -55.43 30.01 21.69
N LEU A 4 -55.05 29.60 20.48
CA LEU A 4 -53.85 30.03 19.71
C LEU A 4 -52.54 29.40 20.21
N ARG A 5 -51.89 28.58 19.37
CA ARG A 5 -50.48 28.77 18.93
C ARG A 5 -50.11 27.72 17.88
N VAL A 6 -49.87 28.24 16.68
CA VAL A 6 -49.18 27.59 15.56
C VAL A 6 -47.73 27.35 15.99
N PHE A 7 -47.22 26.14 15.77
CA PHE A 7 -45.79 25.87 15.71
C PHE A 7 -45.45 25.28 14.34
N LEU A 8 -44.94 26.15 13.48
CA LEU A 8 -44.20 25.81 12.27
C LEU A 8 -42.84 25.24 12.71
N LEU A 9 -42.60 23.95 12.47
CA LEU A 9 -41.26 23.38 12.54
C LEU A 9 -40.84 23.01 11.12
N LEU A 10 -40.03 23.90 10.52
CA LEU A 10 -39.22 23.58 9.35
C LEU A 10 -38.22 22.50 9.78
N SER A 11 -38.42 21.26 9.32
CA SER A 11 -37.39 20.24 9.33
C SER A 11 -36.56 20.42 8.06
N ALA A 12 -35.34 20.90 8.23
CA ALA A 12 -34.33 20.95 7.16
C ALA A 12 -33.98 19.52 6.75
N MET A 13 -34.09 19.23 5.45
CA MET A 13 -33.56 18.00 4.86
C MET A 13 -32.03 18.01 4.97
N MET A 14 -31.47 17.21 5.87
CA MET A 14 -30.08 16.75 5.73
C MET A 14 -30.07 15.66 4.67
N VAL A 15 -29.64 16.03 3.47
CA VAL A 15 -29.23 15.06 2.45
C VAL A 15 -27.91 14.47 2.93
N PHE A 16 -27.97 13.26 3.49
CA PHE A 16 -26.77 12.45 3.63
C PHE A 16 -26.34 12.03 2.22
N VAL A 17 -25.41 12.78 1.63
CA VAL A 17 -24.56 12.23 0.57
C VAL A 17 -23.66 11.22 1.27
N ALA A 18 -24.13 9.97 1.35
CA ALA A 18 -23.26 8.85 1.64
C ALA A 18 -22.40 8.67 0.38
N CYS A 19 -21.12 9.02 0.48
CA CYS A 19 -20.13 8.66 -0.52
C CYS A 19 -20.23 7.14 -0.75
N SER A 20 -20.61 6.76 -1.96
CA SER A 20 -20.46 5.40 -2.43
C SER A 20 -18.98 5.05 -2.34
N ASN A 21 -18.62 4.15 -1.44
CA ASN A 21 -17.33 3.49 -1.49
C ASN A 21 -17.40 2.51 -2.67
N GLU A 22 -17.14 3.04 -3.87
CA GLU A 22 -16.84 2.23 -5.04
C GLU A 22 -15.45 1.65 -4.78
N SER A 23 -15.41 0.39 -4.34
CA SER A 23 -14.17 -0.36 -4.31
C SER A 23 -13.84 -0.68 -5.77
N ASP A 24 -13.11 0.22 -6.40
CA ASP A 24 -12.64 0.06 -7.77
C ASP A 24 -11.82 -1.23 -7.87
N ASP A 25 -12.31 -2.15 -8.70
CA ASP A 25 -11.57 -3.31 -9.19
C ASP A 25 -10.53 -2.79 -10.20
N TYR A 26 -9.35 -2.41 -9.70
CA TYR A 26 -8.30 -1.78 -10.49
C TYR A 26 -7.58 -2.80 -11.37
N SER A 27 -8.05 -2.98 -12.60
CA SER A 27 -7.26 -3.65 -13.65
C SER A 27 -6.38 -2.61 -14.36
N TYR A 28 -5.05 -2.76 -14.31
CA TYR A 28 -4.14 -1.89 -15.06
C TYR A 28 -4.27 -2.15 -16.57
N THR A 29 -4.57 -1.10 -17.34
CA THR A 29 -4.78 -1.20 -18.81
C THR A 29 -3.65 -0.54 -19.63
N GLY A 30 -2.46 -0.35 -19.04
CA GLY A 30 -1.34 0.32 -19.69
C GLY A 30 -0.34 -0.63 -20.38
N ALA A 31 0.89 -0.15 -20.59
CA ALA A 31 1.96 -0.91 -21.23
C ALA A 31 2.44 -2.06 -20.34
N LEU A 32 2.57 -3.26 -20.94
CA LEU A 32 3.13 -4.43 -20.28
C LEU A 32 4.62 -4.62 -20.64
N PRO A 33 5.47 -5.07 -19.71
CA PRO A 33 5.17 -5.25 -18.29
C PRO A 33 5.00 -3.88 -17.60
N ILE A 34 4.17 -3.82 -16.56
CA ILE A 34 3.94 -2.58 -15.80
C ILE A 34 5.27 -1.94 -15.36
N PRO A 35 5.49 -0.65 -15.66
CA PRO A 35 6.68 0.06 -15.19
C PRO A 35 6.73 0.13 -13.65
N GLN A 36 7.94 0.02 -13.07
CA GLN A 36 8.15 0.04 -11.61
C GLN A 36 7.50 1.24 -10.91
N ASN A 37 7.60 2.43 -11.49
CA ASN A 37 7.00 3.64 -10.92
C ASN A 37 5.48 3.55 -10.85
N LEU A 38 4.83 2.89 -11.81
CA LEU A 38 3.39 2.72 -11.79
C LEU A 38 2.96 1.60 -10.84
N ALA A 39 3.73 0.52 -10.76
CA ALA A 39 3.55 -0.48 -9.72
C ALA A 39 3.65 0.15 -8.32
N TYR A 40 4.58 1.09 -8.12
CA TYR A 40 4.71 1.85 -6.87
C TYR A 40 3.47 2.72 -6.56
N GLU A 41 2.85 3.36 -7.56
CA GLU A 41 1.56 4.06 -7.36
C GLU A 41 0.46 3.13 -6.86
N LEU A 42 0.36 1.91 -7.40
CA LEU A 42 -0.59 0.89 -6.92
C LEU A 42 -0.32 0.50 -5.47
N ILE A 43 0.96 0.38 -5.08
CA ILE A 43 1.32 0.10 -3.68
C ILE A 43 0.88 1.23 -2.76
N LYS A 44 1.10 2.50 -3.14
CA LYS A 44 0.66 3.64 -2.32
C LYS A 44 -0.85 3.63 -2.12
N GLN A 45 -1.62 3.32 -3.17
CA GLN A 45 -3.07 3.15 -3.06
C GLN A 45 -3.46 1.99 -2.13
N GLN A 46 -2.77 0.85 -2.22
CA GLN A 46 -3.01 -0.31 -1.37
C GLN A 46 -2.71 -0.05 0.12
N LEU A 47 -1.81 0.90 0.42
CA LEU A 47 -1.51 1.34 1.78
C LEU A 47 -2.56 2.31 2.34
N GLY A 48 -3.46 2.82 1.50
CA GLY A 48 -4.57 3.70 1.88
C GLY A 48 -4.11 5.01 2.50
N ASP A 49 -4.80 5.46 3.53
CA ASP A 49 -4.53 6.73 4.22
C ASP A 49 -3.29 6.68 5.15
N LYS A 50 -2.48 5.60 5.11
CA LYS A 50 -1.26 5.54 5.91
C LYS A 50 -0.29 6.63 5.46
N GLN A 51 0.16 7.44 6.41
CA GLN A 51 1.17 8.46 6.12
C GLN A 51 2.48 7.79 5.72
N LEU A 52 2.98 8.14 4.53
CA LEU A 52 4.22 7.56 4.00
C LEU A 52 5.46 7.99 4.82
N ASN A 53 5.37 9.05 5.60
CA ASN A 53 6.42 9.53 6.49
C ASN A 53 6.78 8.55 7.63
N GLY A 54 5.99 7.49 7.83
CA GLY A 54 6.19 6.48 8.86
C GLY A 54 6.54 5.09 8.33
N ILE A 55 6.80 4.94 7.03
CA ILE A 55 7.05 3.63 6.41
C ILE A 55 8.28 3.66 5.48
N ASP A 56 9.01 2.56 5.38
CA ASP A 56 10.03 2.39 4.34
C ASP A 56 9.46 1.49 3.23
N ILE A 57 9.71 1.85 1.97
CA ILE A 57 9.30 1.04 0.82
C ILE A 57 10.52 0.76 -0.05
N TYR A 58 10.86 -0.52 -0.17
CA TYR A 58 11.90 -1.04 -1.02
C TYR A 58 11.31 -1.77 -2.21
N VAL A 59 12.00 -1.79 -3.34
CA VAL A 59 11.59 -2.55 -4.54
C VAL A 59 12.78 -3.31 -5.13
N SER A 60 12.52 -4.52 -5.66
CA SER A 60 13.53 -5.26 -6.42
C SER A 60 14.05 -4.47 -7.63
N ILE A 61 15.33 -4.68 -8.00
CA ILE A 61 15.97 -3.99 -9.14
C ILE A 61 15.26 -4.36 -10.45
N ASP A 62 14.97 -5.66 -10.59
CA ASP A 62 14.23 -6.24 -11.72
C ASP A 62 13.02 -7.00 -11.18
N MET A 63 12.09 -7.36 -12.07
CA MET A 63 11.02 -8.28 -11.73
C MET A 63 11.64 -9.64 -11.37
N LEU A 64 11.17 -10.22 -10.27
CA LEU A 64 11.54 -11.58 -9.89
C LEU A 64 10.78 -12.56 -10.77
N SER A 65 11.45 -13.63 -11.18
CA SER A 65 10.79 -14.70 -11.92
C SER A 65 9.68 -15.38 -11.10
N ALA A 66 8.71 -15.96 -11.80
CA ALA A 66 7.66 -16.79 -11.18
C ALA A 66 8.25 -17.81 -10.18
N LYS A 67 7.54 -18.01 -9.07
CA LYS A 67 7.91 -18.97 -7.99
C LYS A 67 9.29 -18.75 -7.37
N THR A 68 9.86 -17.55 -7.48
CA THR A 68 11.06 -17.17 -6.74
C THR A 68 10.81 -17.28 -5.23
N LYS A 69 11.73 -17.94 -4.53
CA LYS A 69 11.71 -18.03 -3.07
C LYS A 69 12.30 -16.75 -2.46
N VAL A 70 11.52 -16.08 -1.62
CA VAL A 70 11.97 -14.98 -0.77
C VAL A 70 12.26 -15.53 0.63
N VAL A 71 13.53 -15.53 1.01
CA VAL A 71 14.00 -15.98 2.32
C VAL A 71 13.82 -14.86 3.33
N ILE A 72 13.19 -15.18 4.46
CA ILE A 72 12.88 -14.21 5.50
C ILE A 72 13.64 -14.55 6.78
N MET A 73 14.25 -13.55 7.41
CA MET A 73 15.03 -13.76 8.62
C MET A 73 14.17 -14.39 9.72
N GLY A 74 14.51 -15.61 10.15
CA GLY A 74 13.87 -16.27 11.30
C GLY A 74 12.36 -16.53 11.14
N SER A 75 11.83 -16.54 9.92
CA SER A 75 10.40 -16.77 9.63
C SER A 75 10.23 -17.75 8.47
N GLU A 76 8.97 -18.10 8.18
CA GLU A 76 8.65 -18.88 6.99
C GLU A 76 8.87 -18.06 5.72
N ASP A 77 9.60 -18.64 4.78
CA ASP A 77 9.83 -18.08 3.46
C ASP A 77 8.52 -17.82 2.70
N ILE A 78 8.59 -16.94 1.69
CA ILE A 78 7.50 -16.74 0.74
C ILE A 78 7.90 -17.35 -0.60
N ILE A 79 6.95 -17.98 -1.28
CA ILE A 79 7.08 -18.32 -2.70
C ILE A 79 6.29 -17.26 -3.48
N SER A 80 6.95 -16.56 -4.41
CA SER A 80 6.28 -15.54 -5.22
C SER A 80 5.14 -16.16 -6.07
N PRO A 81 4.23 -15.33 -6.61
CA PRO A 81 3.19 -15.76 -7.54
C PRO A 81 3.73 -16.55 -8.75
N ASP A 82 2.82 -17.20 -9.50
CA ASP A 82 3.16 -17.96 -10.72
C ASP A 82 3.37 -17.09 -11.96
N CYS A 83 3.90 -15.88 -11.76
CA CYS A 83 4.16 -14.90 -12.78
C CYS A 83 5.35 -14.04 -12.35
N ASP A 84 6.02 -13.45 -13.33
CA ASP A 84 7.08 -12.49 -13.06
C ASP A 84 6.47 -11.26 -12.38
N SER A 85 7.12 -10.76 -11.33
CA SER A 85 6.55 -9.73 -10.47
C SER A 85 7.60 -8.80 -9.89
N TRP A 86 7.26 -7.52 -9.77
CA TRP A 86 7.98 -6.62 -8.87
C TRP A 86 7.78 -7.10 -7.44
N LEU A 87 8.85 -7.15 -6.65
CA LEU A 87 8.75 -7.35 -5.21
C LEU A 87 8.92 -6.00 -4.51
N PHE A 88 7.91 -5.62 -3.74
CA PHE A 88 7.99 -4.54 -2.77
C PHE A 88 8.11 -5.10 -1.35
N PHE A 89 9.10 -4.65 -0.61
CA PHE A 89 9.17 -4.86 0.83
C PHE A 89 8.79 -3.54 1.53
N VAL A 90 7.73 -3.59 2.32
CA VAL A 90 7.20 -2.46 3.06
C VAL A 90 7.43 -2.71 4.54
N ASP A 91 8.31 -1.91 5.13
CA ASP A 91 8.44 -1.82 6.57
C ASP A 91 7.44 -0.76 7.07
N GLU A 92 6.43 -1.20 7.83
CA GLU A 92 5.39 -0.30 8.33
C GLU A 92 5.79 0.38 9.65
N MET A 93 6.92 0.01 10.26
CA MET A 93 7.38 0.52 11.56
C MET A 93 8.92 0.71 11.64
N PRO A 94 9.60 1.26 10.61
CA PRO A 94 11.07 1.33 10.54
C PRO A 94 11.69 2.24 11.61
N LEU A 95 10.91 3.15 12.18
CA LEU A 95 11.37 4.10 13.21
C LEU A 95 11.55 3.44 14.59
N ILE A 96 11.09 2.20 14.75
CA ILE A 96 11.33 1.43 15.97
C ILE A 96 12.52 0.52 15.72
N ALA A 97 13.61 0.71 16.48
CA ALA A 97 14.92 0.12 16.21
C ALA A 97 15.02 -1.43 16.38
N ASN A 98 13.90 -2.16 16.46
CA ASN A 98 13.88 -3.60 16.66
C ASN A 98 13.01 -4.30 15.62
N TRP A 99 13.59 -5.26 14.88
CA TRP A 99 12.84 -6.17 14.03
C TRP A 99 11.86 -7.04 14.83
N GLY A 100 10.88 -7.65 14.14
CA GLY A 100 9.78 -8.38 14.77
C GLY A 100 8.47 -7.59 14.81
N HIS A 101 8.35 -6.55 14.00
CA HIS A 101 7.12 -5.77 13.79
C HIS A 101 6.48 -6.09 12.44
N PRO A 102 5.21 -5.73 12.20
CA PRO A 102 4.56 -5.95 10.92
C PRO A 102 5.35 -5.37 9.73
N CYS A 103 5.53 -6.22 8.72
CA CYS A 103 6.05 -5.88 7.41
C CYS A 103 5.15 -6.51 6.34
N LYS A 104 5.16 -5.94 5.14
CA LYS A 104 4.46 -6.51 3.98
C LYS A 104 5.43 -6.81 2.85
N TYR A 105 5.18 -7.92 2.20
CA TYR A 105 5.78 -8.32 0.95
C TYR A 105 4.70 -8.25 -0.10
N ILE A 106 4.80 -7.28 -0.99
CA ILE A 106 3.78 -7.04 -2.00
C ILE A 106 4.36 -7.33 -3.37
N PHE A 107 3.74 -8.26 -4.08
CA PHE A 107 4.09 -8.57 -5.45
C PHE A 107 3.11 -7.87 -6.38
N VAL A 108 3.64 -7.18 -7.39
CA VAL A 108 2.85 -6.62 -8.48
C VAL A 108 3.27 -7.31 -9.76
N ASP A 109 2.37 -8.08 -10.37
CA ASP A 109 2.69 -8.79 -11.60
C ASP A 109 2.76 -7.85 -12.82
N GLU A 110 3.18 -8.39 -13.96
CA GLU A 110 3.31 -7.63 -15.20
C GLU A 110 2.04 -6.87 -15.58
N THR A 111 0.87 -7.40 -15.22
CA THR A 111 -0.46 -6.85 -15.51
C THR A 111 -1.02 -5.96 -14.42
N GLY A 112 -0.27 -5.73 -13.33
CA GLY A 112 -0.69 -4.90 -12.21
C GLY A 112 -1.51 -5.63 -11.14
N ASN A 113 -1.66 -6.96 -11.19
CA ASN A 113 -2.31 -7.68 -10.10
C ASN A 113 -1.43 -7.66 -8.85
N VAL A 114 -2.05 -7.42 -7.70
CA VAL A 114 -1.36 -7.24 -6.42
C VAL A 114 -1.55 -8.46 -5.53
N PHE A 115 -0.45 -9.00 -5.00
CA PHE A 115 -0.43 -10.11 -4.04
C PHE A 115 0.28 -9.67 -2.77
N VAL A 116 -0.38 -9.76 -1.62
CA VAL A 116 0.17 -9.27 -0.34
C VAL A 116 0.45 -10.44 0.59
N TYR A 117 1.63 -10.44 1.20
CA TYR A 117 2.03 -11.39 2.23
C TYR A 117 2.51 -10.64 3.47
N GLU A 118 1.93 -10.94 4.62
CA GLU A 118 2.32 -10.34 5.89
C GLU A 118 3.40 -11.19 6.59
N ARG A 119 4.41 -10.51 7.11
CA ARG A 119 5.54 -11.08 7.85
C ARG A 119 6.00 -10.10 8.91
N THR A 120 6.97 -10.48 9.73
CA THR A 120 7.45 -9.64 10.83
C THR A 120 8.95 -9.32 10.79
N MET A 121 9.63 -9.74 9.72
CA MET A 121 11.08 -9.69 9.59
C MET A 121 11.44 -9.34 8.15
N PHE A 122 12.64 -8.81 7.96
CA PHE A 122 13.18 -8.39 6.65
C PHE A 122 13.64 -9.56 5.78
N PRO A 123 13.74 -9.39 4.44
CA PRO A 123 14.24 -10.42 3.56
C PRO A 123 15.77 -10.53 3.57
N THR A 124 16.27 -11.75 3.59
CA THR A 124 17.69 -12.04 3.42
C THR A 124 18.05 -12.47 2.00
N GLU A 125 17.10 -12.98 1.22
CA GLU A 125 17.29 -13.27 -0.21
C GLU A 125 15.96 -13.17 -0.99
N PRO A 126 15.85 -12.38 -2.07
CA PRO A 126 16.77 -11.30 -2.40
C PRO A 126 16.91 -10.34 -1.22
N SER A 127 18.14 -9.95 -0.89
CA SER A 127 18.38 -9.12 0.30
C SER A 127 17.87 -7.69 0.10
N MET A 128 17.35 -7.09 1.16
CA MET A 128 16.89 -5.70 1.17
C MET A 128 17.98 -4.71 0.72
N GLU A 129 19.26 -4.98 1.04
CA GLU A 129 20.39 -4.14 0.62
C GLU A 129 20.61 -4.08 -0.90
N LYS A 130 20.08 -5.07 -1.64
CA LYS A 130 20.11 -5.10 -3.11
C LYS A 130 18.85 -4.51 -3.74
N MET A 131 17.93 -3.97 -2.94
CA MET A 131 16.70 -3.34 -3.41
C MET A 131 16.85 -1.82 -3.48
N ASN A 132 16.06 -1.18 -4.34
CA ASN A 132 15.98 0.29 -4.39
C ASN A 132 15.03 0.78 -3.30
N LEU A 133 15.46 1.74 -2.49
CA LEU A 133 14.62 2.44 -1.54
C LEU A 133 13.81 3.53 -2.27
N LEU A 134 12.50 3.36 -2.36
CA LEU A 134 11.58 4.30 -3.01
C LEU A 134 10.97 5.31 -2.03
N ASN A 135 10.75 4.89 -0.79
CA ASN A 135 10.23 5.74 0.28
C ASN A 135 11.02 5.48 1.55
N ARG A 136 11.34 6.55 2.28
CA ARG A 136 12.01 6.49 3.58
C ARG A 136 11.13 7.19 4.62
N ALA A 137 10.76 6.47 5.67
CA ALA A 137 10.19 7.04 6.88
C ALA A 137 11.16 8.06 7.47
N ASP A 138 10.65 9.14 8.07
CA ASP A 138 11.41 10.31 8.54
C ASP A 138 11.84 11.36 7.50
N VAL A 139 11.71 11.07 6.20
CA VAL A 139 11.84 12.09 5.17
C VAL A 139 10.51 12.83 5.07
N TRP A 140 10.47 14.05 5.61
CA TRP A 140 9.33 14.96 5.47
C TRP A 140 9.26 15.42 4.00
N ASP A 141 8.29 14.92 3.25
CA ASP A 141 8.00 15.31 1.86
C ASP A 141 7.16 16.59 1.77
N GLY A 142 7.20 17.44 2.80
CA GLY A 142 6.45 18.68 2.83
C GLY A 142 6.97 19.69 1.79
N TYR A 143 6.56 19.46 0.56
CA TYR A 143 6.15 20.49 -0.35
C TYR A 143 4.63 20.60 -0.24
N ASP A 144 4.21 21.46 0.69
CA ASP A 144 3.05 22.31 0.45
C ASP A 144 3.32 23.06 -0.86
N GLU A 145 2.65 22.67 -1.95
CA GLU A 145 2.53 23.54 -3.11
C GLU A 145 1.73 24.79 -2.68
N LYS A 146 2.44 25.92 -2.60
CA LYS A 146 1.83 27.26 -2.62
C LYS A 146 1.53 27.68 -4.05
#